data_AF-A0A9E5GTE1-F1
#
_entry.id   AF-A0A9E5GTE1-F1
#
_cell.length_a   1.000
_cell.length_b   1.000
_cell.length_c   1.000
_cell.angle_alpha   90.00
_cell.angle_beta   90.00
_cell.angle_gamma   90.00
#
_symmetry.space_group_name_H-M   'P 1'
#
loop_
_entity.id
_entity.type
_entity.pdbx_description
1 polymer ?
#
loop_
_entity_poly.entity_id
_entity_poly.type
_entity_poly.pdbx_seq_one_letter_code
_entity_poly.pdbx_strand_id
1 'polypeptide(L)' 'GCKVAVLEVSSHGMDQARFEGTDFDCAVLTNITHDHLDYHGTMEHYIDAK' A
#
# COMPACT_ATOMS: atom_id res chain seq x y z
N GLY A 1 11.15 25.06 -4.67
CA GLY A 1 11.17 23.73 -4.05
C GLY A 1 9.86 23.01 -4.34
N CYS A 2 9.88 21.67 -4.33
CA CYS A 2 8.69 20.84 -4.51
C CYS A 2 7.66 21.11 -3.40
N LYS A 3 6.36 21.08 -3.74
CA LYS A 3 5.26 21.36 -2.82
C LYS A 3 4.40 20.13 -2.51
N VAL A 4 4.34 19.17 -3.43
CA VAL A 4 3.52 17.96 -3.34
C VAL A 4 4.26 16.82 -4.02
N ALA A 5 4.18 15.62 -3.45
CA ALA A 5 4.56 14.38 -4.11
C ALA A 5 3.37 13.41 -4.09
N VAL A 6 3.26 12.59 -5.13
CA VAL A 6 2.30 11.49 -5.20
C VAL A 6 3.09 10.21 -5.31
N LEU A 7 2.77 9.23 -4.48
CA LEU A 7 3.48 7.96 -4.39
C LEU A 7 2.52 6.81 -4.68
N GLU A 8 3.00 5.82 -5.43
CA GLU A 8 2.36 4.50 -5.47
C GLU A 8 2.81 3.70 -4.24
N VAL A 9 1.83 3.20 -3.48
CA VAL A 9 2.06 2.50 -2.22
C VAL A 9 1.59 1.04 -2.37
N SER A 10 2.54 0.13 -2.64
CA SER A 10 2.25 -1.28 -2.86
C SER A 10 1.92 -2.00 -1.54
N SER A 11 1.14 -3.09 -1.61
CA SER A 11 0.77 -3.89 -0.42
C SER A 11 2.00 -4.51 0.24
N HIS A 12 2.95 -4.97 -0.58
CA HIS A 12 4.25 -5.47 -0.10
C HIS A 12 5.03 -4.38 0.64
N GLY A 13 4.99 -3.14 0.16
CA GLY A 13 5.69 -2.04 0.80
C GLY A 13 5.10 -1.67 2.16
N MET A 14 3.77 -1.73 2.29
CA MET A 14 3.09 -1.53 3.57
C MET A 14 3.36 -2.68 4.53
N ASP A 15 3.21 -3.93 4.08
CA ASP A 15 3.50 -5.14 4.89
C ASP A 15 4.96 -5.18 5.39
N GLN A 16 5.90 -4.69 4.58
CA GLN A 16 7.32 -4.62 4.93
C GLN A 16 7.74 -3.28 5.60
N ALA A 17 6.77 -2.45 6.02
CA ALA A 17 7.00 -1.16 6.67
C ALA A 17 7.92 -0.19 5.89
N ARG A 18 7.94 -0.26 4.55
CA ARG A 18 8.83 0.56 3.70
C ARG A 18 8.49 2.05 3.72
N PHE A 19 7.28 2.39 4.13
CA PHE A 19 6.80 3.77 4.22
C PHE A 19 6.78 4.30 5.66
N GLU A 20 7.35 3.55 6.61
CA GLU A 20 7.46 4.00 8.00
C GLU A 20 8.20 5.35 8.07
N GLY A 21 7.63 6.28 8.84
CA GLY A 21 8.13 7.65 8.95
C GLY A 21 7.76 8.58 7.78
N THR A 22 6.97 8.11 6.81
CA THR A 22 6.36 8.96 5.78
C THR A 22 4.96 9.40 6.22
N ASP A 23 4.77 10.69 6.44
CA ASP A 23 3.45 11.26 6.72
C ASP A 23 2.69 11.48 5.40
N PHE A 24 1.53 10.83 5.26
CA PHE A 24 0.65 10.99 4.11
C PHE A 24 -0.51 11.92 4.44
N ASP A 25 -0.68 12.99 3.66
CA ASP A 25 -1.82 13.91 3.80
C ASP A 25 -3.13 13.31 3.26
N CYS A 26 -3.02 12.37 2.31
CA CYS A 26 -4.17 11.74 1.65
C CYS A 26 -3.79 10.34 1.17
N ALA A 27 -4.75 9.41 1.27
CA ALA A 27 -4.66 8.06 0.73
C ALA A 27 -5.85 7.81 -0.22
N VAL A 28 -5.58 7.15 -1.34
CA VAL A 28 -6.60 6.80 -2.34
C VAL A 28 -6.48 5.31 -2.66
N LEU A 29 -7.52 4.55 -2.32
CA LEU A 29 -7.69 3.18 -2.76
C LEU A 29 -8.53 3.17 -4.04
N THR A 30 -7.98 2.63 -5.13
CA THR A 30 -8.67 2.62 -6.43
C THR A 30 -9.58 1.41 -6.58
N ASN A 31 -9.08 0.21 -6.30
CA ASN A 31 -9.82 -1.06 -6.30
C ASN A 31 -9.01 -2.13 -5.54
N ILE A 32 -9.69 -3.22 -5.16
CA ILE A 32 -9.06 -4.46 -4.69
C ILE A 32 -9.63 -5.60 -5.52
N THR A 33 -8.76 -6.33 -6.21
CA THR A 33 -9.11 -7.54 -6.96
C THR A 33 -8.13 -8.66 -6.63
N HIS A 34 -8.31 -9.85 -7.21
CA HIS A 34 -7.50 -11.01 -6.89
C HIS A 34 -6.08 -10.87 -7.47
N ASP A 35 -5.15 -10.40 -6.64
CA ASP A 35 -3.74 -10.18 -6.97
C ASP A 35 -2.84 -10.47 -5.75
N HIS A 36 -1.55 -10.68 -5.96
CA HIS A 36 -0.51 -10.87 -4.94
C HIS A 36 -0.79 -11.96 -3.86
N LEU A 37 -1.65 -12.93 -4.12
CA LEU A 37 -1.93 -14.02 -3.15
C LEU A 37 -0.79 -15.04 -3.04
N ASP A 38 0.13 -15.05 -4.00
CA ASP A 38 1.39 -15.77 -3.89
C ASP A 38 2.25 -15.22 -2.73
N TYR A 39 2.12 -13.94 -2.41
CA TYR A 39 2.77 -13.30 -1.28
C TYR A 39 1.89 -13.28 -0.02
N HIS A 40 0.66 -12.80 -0.13
CA HIS A 40 -0.24 -12.57 1.03
C HIS A 40 -0.97 -13.85 1.49
N GLY A 41 -1.06 -14.88 0.66
CA GLY A 41 -1.71 -16.15 0.93
C GLY A 41 -3.25 -16.09 0.88
N THR A 42 -3.86 -15.08 1.48
CA THR A 42 -5.32 -14.89 1.51
C THR A 42 -5.71 -13.48 1.06
N MET A 43 -6.92 -13.33 0.53
CA MET A 43 -7.48 -12.01 0.22
C MET A 43 -7.60 -11.13 1.46
N GLU A 44 -7.84 -11.72 2.63
CA GLU A 44 -7.92 -11.02 3.91
C GLU A 44 -6.57 -10.37 4.26
N HIS A 45 -5.47 -11.13 4.23
CA HIS A 45 -4.14 -10.57 4.47
C HIS A 45 -3.74 -9.50 3.44
N TYR A 46 -4.11 -9.67 2.17
CA TYR A 46 -3.84 -8.67 1.15
C TYR A 46 -4.58 -7.36 1.40
N ILE A 47 -5.83 -7.44 1.88
CA ILE A 47 -6.63 -6.27 2.26
C ILE A 47 -6.06 -5.63 3.52
N ASP A 48 -5.68 -6.41 4.53
CA ASP A 48 -5.11 -5.89 5.77
C ASP A 48 -3.78 -5.17 5.55
N ALA A 49 -3.04 -5.55 4.51
CA ALA A 49 -1.81 -4.88 4.09
C ALA A 49 -2.04 -3.56 3.30
N LYS A 50 -3.29 -3.13 3.07
CA LYS A 50 -3.66 -1.97 2.22
C LYS A 50 -4.35 -0.87 2.99
#